data_AF-A0A3D0Q1C4-F1
#
_entry.id   AF-A0A3D0Q1C4-F1
#
_cell.length_a   1.000
_cell.length_b   1.000
_cell.length_c   1.000
_cell.angle_alpha   90.00
_cell.angle_beta   90.00
_cell.angle_gamma   90.00
#
_symmetry.space_group_name_H-M   'P 1'
#
loop_
_entity.id
_entity.type
_entity.pdbx_description
1 polymer ?
#
loop_
_entity_poly.entity_id
_entity_poly.type
_entity_poly.pdbx_seq_one_letter_code
_entity_poly.pdbx_strand_id
1 'polypeptide(L)' 'TESLGAQGTVCAGGRYDGLVEQLGGKPAPGVGFALGMERLVLLLDTLEKIEQNQPAADIYVTALGDDTRGYA' A
#
# COMPACT_ATOMS: atom_id res chain seq x y z
N THR A 1 8.66 13.63 -10.16
CA THR A 1 8.69 12.88 -8.89
C THR A 1 9.37 13.68 -7.78
N GLU A 2 9.36 15.02 -7.84
CA GLU A 2 10.01 15.87 -6.83
C GLU A 2 9.26 15.92 -5.49
N SER A 3 8.01 15.44 -5.47
CA SER A 3 7.15 15.41 -4.28
C SER A 3 7.72 14.60 -3.10
N LEU A 4 8.65 13.67 -3.33
CA LEU A 4 9.31 12.86 -2.30
C LEU A 4 10.76 13.30 -1.96
N GLY A 5 11.25 14.41 -2.55
CA GLY A 5 12.62 14.88 -2.34
C GLY A 5 13.71 14.01 -2.99
N ALA A 6 14.92 13.99 -2.40
CA ALA A 6 16.14 13.38 -2.98
C ALA A 6 16.12 11.84 -3.15
N GLN A 7 15.09 11.15 -2.65
CA GLN A 7 14.81 9.73 -2.92
C GLN A 7 13.47 9.55 -3.66
N GLY A 8 13.34 10.16 -4.84
CA GLY A 8 12.11 10.13 -5.65
C GLY A 8 11.77 8.78 -6.31
N THR A 9 12.49 7.70 -6.00
CA THR A 9 12.23 6.36 -6.56
C THR A 9 11.19 5.62 -5.72
N VAL A 10 9.98 5.49 -6.27
CA VAL A 10 8.88 4.71 -5.65
C VAL A 10 8.84 3.28 -6.19
N CYS A 11 9.13 3.12 -7.48
CA CYS A 11 9.17 1.84 -8.20
C CYS A 11 10.49 1.75 -8.96
N ALA A 12 11.14 0.59 -8.93
CA ALA A 12 12.34 0.30 -9.70
C ALA A 12 12.35 -1.16 -10.16
N GLY A 13 13.01 -1.42 -11.29
CA GLY A 13 13.07 -2.74 -11.87
C GLY A 13 14.11 -2.85 -12.96
N GLY A 14 14.15 -4.01 -13.60
CA GLY A 14 15.12 -4.27 -14.66
C GLY A 14 15.00 -5.69 -15.21
N ARG A 15 15.82 -5.95 -16.22
CA ARG A 15 16.01 -7.29 -16.76
C ARG A 15 16.98 -8.08 -15.88
N TYR A 16 16.75 -9.37 -15.75
CA TYR A 16 17.53 -10.30 -14.94
C TYR A 16 17.58 -11.70 -15.58
N ASP A 17 17.79 -11.76 -16.90
CA ASP A 17 17.77 -13.01 -17.69
C ASP A 17 18.68 -14.13 -17.14
N GLY A 18 19.80 -13.77 -16.51
CA GLY A 18 20.73 -14.76 -15.94
C GLY A 18 20.30 -15.33 -14.60
N LEU A 19 19.27 -14.79 -13.95
CA LEU A 19 18.92 -15.13 -12.57
C LEU A 19 18.53 -16.60 -12.42
N VAL A 20 17.72 -17.13 -13.35
CA VAL A 20 17.27 -18.53 -13.29
C VAL A 20 18.45 -19.49 -13.46
N GLU A 21 19.39 -19.18 -14.35
CA GLU A 21 20.61 -19.97 -14.55
C GLU A 21 21.54 -19.92 -13.33
N GLN A 22 21.73 -18.74 -12.73
CA GLN A 22 22.52 -18.56 -11.50
C GLN A 22 21.97 -19.38 -10.31
N LEU A 23 20.67 -19.69 -10.31
CA LEU A 23 20.00 -20.52 -9.31
C LEU A 23 19.93 -22.01 -9.68
N GLY A 24 20.61 -22.45 -10.74
CA GLY A 24 20.68 -23.85 -11.17
C GLY A 24 19.55 -24.30 -12.09
N GLY A 25 18.73 -23.37 -12.59
CA GLY A 25 17.70 -23.62 -13.58
C GLY A 25 18.21 -23.55 -15.03
N LYS A 26 17.31 -23.75 -15.99
CA LYS A 26 17.60 -23.51 -17.41
C LYS A 26 17.62 -22.00 -17.69
N PRO A 27 18.48 -21.49 -18.59
CA PRO A 27 18.46 -20.09 -18.99
C PRO A 27 17.05 -19.65 -19.41
N ALA A 28 16.57 -18.56 -18.80
CA ALA A 28 15.23 -18.03 -19.04
C ALA A 28 15.24 -16.50 -18.92
N PRO A 29 14.79 -15.75 -19.96
CA PRO A 29 14.75 -14.31 -19.89
C PRO A 29 13.79 -13.85 -18.77
N GLY A 30 14.15 -12.75 -18.10
CA GLY A 30 13.44 -12.27 -16.92
C GLY A 30 13.41 -10.75 -16.88
N VAL A 31 12.25 -10.19 -16.54
CA VAL A 31 12.07 -8.75 -16.31
C VAL A 31 11.01 -8.54 -15.23
N GLY A 32 11.21 -7.54 -14.38
CA GLY A 32 10.28 -7.25 -13.30
C GLY A 32 10.67 -5.97 -12.58
N PHE A 33 9.85 -5.62 -11.59
CA PHE A 33 10.05 -4.45 -10.77
C PHE A 33 9.58 -4.73 -9.33
N ALA A 34 10.01 -3.88 -8.43
CA ALA A 34 9.54 -3.81 -7.05
C ALA A 34 9.17 -2.37 -6.72
N LEU A 35 8.25 -2.23 -5.76
CA LEU A 35 7.76 -0.96 -5.26
C LEU A 35 7.66 -1.05 -3.74
N GLY A 36 8.02 0.03 -3.05
CA GLY A 36 7.88 0.12 -1.59
C GLY A 36 6.50 0.66 -1.22
N MET A 37 5.71 -0.10 -0.46
CA MET A 37 4.34 0.29 -0.08
C MET A 37 4.33 1.55 0.78
N GLU A 38 5.28 1.69 1.69
CA GLU A 38 5.42 2.87 2.55
C GLU A 38 5.67 4.12 1.71
N ARG A 39 6.56 4.03 0.71
CA ARG A 39 6.84 5.14 -0.21
C ARG A 39 5.65 5.48 -1.09
N LEU A 40 4.88 4.48 -1.52
CA LEU A 40 3.66 4.69 -2.29
C LEU A 40 2.58 5.38 -1.46
N VAL A 41 2.35 4.94 -0.23
CA VAL A 41 1.39 5.59 0.69
C VAL A 41 1.80 7.03 0.95
N LEU A 42 3.09 7.29 1.24
CA LEU A 42 3.59 8.65 1.43
C LEU A 42 3.43 9.53 0.18
N LEU A 43 3.65 8.98 -1.02
CA LEU A 43 3.42 9.71 -2.27
C LEU A 43 1.94 10.06 -2.44
N LEU A 44 1.03 9.10 -2.19
CA LEU A 44 -0.40 9.33 -2.31
C LEU A 44 -0.90 10.37 -1.30
N ASP A 45 -0.37 10.34 -0.08
CA ASP A 45 -0.66 11.33 0.96
C ASP A 45 -0.16 12.73 0.55
N THR A 46 1.09 12.81 0.08
CA THR A 46 1.69 14.08 -0.40
C THR A 46 0.92 14.70 -1.57
N LEU A 47 0.32 13.85 -2.42
CA LEU A 47 -0.48 14.29 -3.57
C LEU A 47 -1.96 14.51 -3.22
N GLU A 48 -2.34 14.41 -1.95
CA GLU A 48 -3.72 14.54 -1.46
C GLU A 48 -4.67 13.56 -2.18
N LYS A 49 -4.20 12.33 -2.43
CA LYS A 49 -4.93 11.25 -3.14
C LYS A 49 -5.51 10.18 -2.22
N ILE A 50 -5.30 10.30 -0.91
CA ILE A 50 -5.94 9.42 0.07
C ILE A 50 -7.22 10.11 0.54
N GLU A 51 -8.37 9.51 0.24
CA GLU A 51 -9.65 9.96 0.78
C GLU A 51 -9.73 9.63 2.27
N GLN A 52 -9.60 10.65 3.13
CA GLN A 52 -9.62 10.52 4.59
C GLN A 52 -11.04 10.41 5.18
N ASN A 53 -12.08 10.58 4.36
CA ASN A 53 -13.45 10.86 4.83
C ASN A 53 -14.42 9.67 4.61
N GLN A 54 -14.00 8.46 4.92
CA GLN A 54 -14.97 7.37 5.12
C GLN A 54 -15.42 7.37 6.58
N PRO A 55 -16.71 7.63 6.87
CA PRO A 55 -17.20 7.56 8.24
C PRO A 55 -16.98 6.14 8.78
N ALA A 56 -16.46 6.02 10.01
CA ALA A 56 -16.20 4.72 10.63
C ALA A 56 -17.49 3.90 10.84
N ALA A 57 -18.64 4.57 10.87
CA ALA A 57 -19.96 3.99 10.85
C ALA A 57 -20.95 4.96 10.20
N ASP A 58 -21.92 4.43 9.45
CA ASP A 58 -23.05 5.22 8.95
C ASP A 58 -24.00 5.63 10.09
N ILE A 59 -24.17 4.73 11.08
CA ILE A 59 -25.02 4.93 12.26
C ILE A 59 -24.30 4.34 13.47
N TYR A 60 -24.12 5.14 14.51
CA TYR A 60 -23.63 4.69 15.81
C TYR A 60 -24.74 4.81 16.85
N VAL A 61 -25.25 3.68 17.34
CA VAL A 61 -26.27 3.63 18.39
C VAL A 61 -25.60 3.30 19.71
N THR A 62 -25.83 4.13 20.72
CA THR A 62 -25.44 3.85 22.10
C THR A 62 -26.67 3.89 23.00
N ALA A 63 -26.75 2.96 23.95
CA ALA A 63 -27.85 2.86 24.89
C ALA A 63 -27.32 2.99 26.32
N LEU A 64 -27.84 3.95 27.08
CA LEU A 64 -27.41 4.25 28.45
C LEU A 64 -28.58 4.09 29.44
N GLY A 65 -28.37 3.34 30.52
CA GLY A 65 -29.37 3.11 31.58
C GLY A 65 -29.55 1.63 31.91
N ASP A 66 -30.11 1.31 33.07
CA ASP A 66 -30.20 -0.08 33.55
C ASP A 66 -31.13 -0.98 32.68
N ASP A 67 -32.10 -0.40 31.98
CA ASP A 67 -33.07 -1.08 31.12
C ASP A 67 -32.57 -1.37 29.69
N THR A 68 -31.32 -1.04 29.34
CA THR A 68 -30.82 -1.15 27.95
C THR A 68 -30.21 -2.51 27.61
N ARG A 69 -30.10 -3.44 28.57
CA ARG A 69 -29.44 -4.76 28.42
C ARG A 69 -30.09 -5.68 27.36
N GLY A 70 -31.33 -5.43 26.95
CA GLY A 70 -32.02 -6.21 25.91
C GLY A 70 -31.77 -5.73 24.47
N TYR A 71 -31.12 -4.58 24.29
CA TYR A 71 -30.94 -3.90 23.00
C TYR A 71 -29.46 -3.60 22.67
N ALA A 72 -28.53 -4.08 23.50
CA ALA A 72 -27.09 -3.99 23.29
C ALA A 72 -26.54 -5.27 22.64
#